data_AF-A0A520HJQ4-F1
#
_entry.id   AF-A0A520HJQ4-F1
#
_cell.length_a   1.000
_cell.length_b   1.000
_cell.length_c   1.000
_cell.angle_alpha   90.00
_cell.angle_beta   90.00
_cell.angle_gamma   90.00
#
_symmetry.space_group_name_H-M   'P 1'
#
loop_
_entity.id
_entity.type
_entity.pdbx_description
1 polymer ?
#
loop_
_entity_poly.entity_id
_entity_poly.type
_entity_poly.pdbx_seq_one_letter_code
_entity_poly.pdbx_strand_id
1 'polypeptide(L)'
;MQIDFVSTAAADAAIVAIPVEKDGLARTVWGALDGATLAGAAATAARFAGEAGSVVELFVAHGDSVRQILLVGVGAGGEAEWEKAGGALVAKLLTSGATAVTLDLATIAGQPTAKAIARFAGAAAQRAWRYD
;
A
#
# COMPACT_ATOMS: atom_id res chain seq x y z
N MET A 1 -9.75 -5.72 13.79
CA MET A 1 -9.53 -5.36 12.37
C MET A 1 -10.40 -6.26 11.52
N GLN A 2 -11.13 -5.71 10.55
CA GLN A 2 -11.87 -6.45 9.53
C GLN A 2 -11.08 -6.39 8.22
N ILE A 3 -11.03 -7.50 7.48
CA ILE A 3 -10.32 -7.60 6.19
C ILE A 3 -11.28 -8.23 5.19
N ASP A 4 -11.57 -7.49 4.12
CA ASP A 4 -12.46 -7.91 3.05
C ASP A 4 -11.69 -8.00 1.73
N PHE A 5 -11.97 -9.05 0.95
CA PHE A 5 -11.45 -9.21 -0.41
C PHE A 5 -12.53 -8.79 -1.40
N VAL A 6 -12.25 -7.78 -2.20
CA VAL A 6 -13.17 -7.24 -3.21
C VAL A 6 -12.52 -7.33 -4.59
N SER A 7 -13.34 -7.54 -5.63
CA SER A 7 -12.87 -7.61 -7.01
C SER A 7 -12.54 -6.25 -7.62
N THR A 8 -12.96 -5.17 -6.96
CA THR A 8 -12.77 -3.79 -7.45
C THR A 8 -12.67 -2.86 -6.25
N ALA A 9 -11.65 -2.00 -6.25
CA ALA A 9 -11.48 -0.98 -5.23
C ALA A 9 -12.65 0.03 -5.28
N ALA A 10 -13.06 0.54 -4.12
CA ALA A 10 -14.05 1.60 -4.06
C ALA A 10 -13.50 2.86 -4.75
N ALA A 11 -14.29 3.44 -5.67
CA ALA A 11 -13.86 4.58 -6.47
C ALA A 11 -13.53 5.81 -5.61
N ASP A 12 -14.13 5.91 -4.43
CA ASP A 12 -14.02 6.98 -3.45
C ASP A 12 -13.13 6.61 -2.24
N ALA A 13 -12.34 5.54 -2.32
CA ALA A 13 -11.42 5.16 -1.24
C ALA A 13 -10.51 6.34 -0.84
N ALA A 14 -10.61 6.76 0.43
CA ALA A 14 -9.87 7.92 0.95
C ALA A 14 -8.37 7.62 1.10
N ILE A 15 -8.03 6.37 1.46
CA ILE A 15 -6.64 5.91 1.62
C ILE A 15 -6.42 4.69 0.73
N VAL A 16 -5.45 4.80 -0.18
CA VAL A 16 -5.06 3.73 -1.09
C VAL A 16 -3.60 3.37 -0.87
N ALA A 17 -3.34 2.11 -0.55
CA ALA A 17 -2.00 1.55 -0.49
C ALA A 17 -1.66 0.87 -1.83
N ILE A 18 -0.53 1.25 -2.41
CA ILE A 18 -0.01 0.77 -3.68
C ILE A 18 1.24 -0.07 -3.38
N PRO A 19 1.19 -1.40 -3.53
CA PRO A 19 2.37 -2.23 -3.38
C PRO A 19 3.37 -1.97 -4.52
N VAL A 20 4.64 -1.80 -4.18
CA VAL A 20 5.73 -1.54 -5.14
C VAL A 20 6.86 -2.52 -4.91
N GLU A 21 7.17 -3.32 -5.93
CA GLU A 21 8.32 -4.23 -5.91
C GLU A 21 9.64 -3.45 -5.85
N LYS A 22 10.71 -4.14 -5.46
CA LYS A 22 12.06 -3.60 -5.55
C LYS A 22 12.36 -3.14 -6.97
N ASP A 23 12.82 -1.90 -7.09
CA ASP A 23 13.07 -1.22 -8.37
C ASP A 23 11.87 -1.28 -9.33
N GLY A 24 10.65 -1.37 -8.77
CA GLY A 24 9.41 -1.66 -9.47
C GLY A 24 8.50 -0.47 -9.73
N LEU A 25 8.88 0.73 -9.27
CA LEU A 25 8.03 1.93 -9.36
C LEU A 25 7.61 2.25 -10.81
N ALA A 26 8.53 2.09 -11.77
CA ALA A 26 8.24 2.32 -13.19
C ALA A 26 7.30 1.26 -13.81
N ARG A 27 7.14 0.10 -13.14
CA ARG A 27 6.22 -0.98 -13.54
C ARG A 27 4.88 -0.92 -12.80
N THR A 28 4.73 -0.02 -11.83
CA THR A 28 3.46 0.18 -11.14
C THR A 28 2.39 0.66 -12.12
N VAL A 29 1.26 -0.04 -12.16
CA VAL A 29 0.09 0.29 -12.96
C VAL A 29 -0.75 1.28 -12.18
N TRP A 30 -0.96 2.47 -12.73
CA TRP A 30 -1.75 3.51 -12.04
C TRP A 30 -3.24 3.45 -12.38
N GLY A 31 -3.62 2.79 -13.47
CA GLY A 31 -5.02 2.68 -13.88
C GLY A 31 -5.71 4.03 -13.96
N ALA A 32 -6.86 4.16 -13.28
CA ALA A 32 -7.62 5.40 -13.14
C ALA A 32 -7.24 6.20 -11.86
N LEU A 33 -6.20 5.80 -11.13
CA LEU A 33 -5.74 6.53 -9.96
C LEU A 33 -4.99 7.79 -10.40
N ASP A 34 -5.51 8.94 -9.98
CA ASP A 34 -4.82 10.21 -10.14
C ASP A 34 -3.50 10.25 -9.36
N GLY A 35 -2.55 11.06 -9.84
CA GLY A 35 -1.34 11.39 -9.07
C GLY A 35 -0.11 10.53 -9.34
N ALA A 36 -0.10 9.69 -10.39
CA ALA A 36 1.07 8.91 -10.81
C ALA A 36 2.37 9.73 -10.91
N THR A 37 2.30 10.91 -11.54
CA THR A 37 3.46 11.82 -11.66
C THR A 37 3.95 12.31 -10.31
N LEU A 38 3.04 12.71 -9.42
CA LEU A 38 3.39 13.18 -8.07
C LEU A 38 3.95 12.04 -7.22
N ALA A 39 3.41 10.83 -7.35
CA ALA A 39 3.92 9.64 -6.69
C ALA A 39 5.34 9.29 -7.13
N GLY A 40 5.63 9.40 -8.43
CA GLY A 40 6.99 9.24 -8.96
C GLY A 40 7.98 10.26 -8.38
N ALA A 41 7.57 11.53 -8.30
CA ALA A 41 8.37 12.59 -7.70
C ALA A 41 8.57 12.38 -6.19
N ALA A 42 7.52 12.01 -5.45
CA ALA A 42 7.56 11.74 -4.02
C ALA A 42 8.47 10.54 -3.71
N ALA A 43 8.36 9.45 -4.47
CA ALA A 43 9.23 8.29 -4.34
C ALA A 43 10.70 8.65 -4.57
N THR A 44 10.99 9.43 -5.62
CA THR A 44 12.35 9.90 -5.93
C THR A 44 12.91 10.75 -4.78
N ALA A 45 12.14 11.73 -4.31
CA ALA A 45 12.54 12.60 -3.21
C ALA A 45 12.81 11.82 -1.91
N ALA A 46 12.03 10.77 -1.64
CA ALA A 46 12.20 9.89 -0.49
C ALA A 46 13.28 8.81 -0.68
N ARG A 47 13.94 8.75 -1.84
CA ARG A 47 14.88 7.67 -2.22
C ARG A 47 14.26 6.28 -2.08
N PHE A 48 12.98 6.18 -2.39
CA PHE A 48 12.20 4.96 -2.28
C PHE A 48 12.52 4.02 -3.44
N ALA A 49 13.02 2.82 -3.10
CA ALA A 49 13.38 1.79 -4.06
C ALA A 49 12.47 0.53 -3.97
N GLY A 50 11.36 0.60 -3.22
CA GLY A 50 10.45 -0.55 -3.04
C GLY A 50 10.95 -1.59 -2.05
N GLU A 51 11.90 -1.26 -1.17
CA GLU A 51 12.41 -2.17 -0.14
C GLU A 51 11.28 -2.64 0.79
N ALA A 52 11.27 -3.92 1.15
CA ALA A 52 10.18 -4.50 1.95
C ALA A 52 9.94 -3.73 3.25
N GLY A 53 8.71 -3.26 3.45
CA GLY A 53 8.29 -2.49 4.62
C GLY A 53 8.66 -1.00 4.60
N SER A 54 9.26 -0.49 3.52
CA SER A 54 9.40 0.96 3.32
C SER A 54 8.05 1.56 2.90
N VAL A 55 7.77 2.80 3.31
CA VAL A 55 6.52 3.49 2.97
C VAL A 55 6.81 4.93 2.55
N VAL A 56 6.27 5.36 1.41
CA VAL A 56 6.17 6.77 1.02
C VAL A 56 4.71 7.18 1.06
N GLU A 57 4.44 8.34 1.63
CA GLU A 57 3.11 8.91 1.74
C GLU A 57 3.02 10.18 0.91
N LEU A 58 1.91 10.33 0.21
CA LEU A 58 1.56 11.54 -0.51
C LEU A 58 0.05 11.76 -0.51
N PHE A 59 -0.34 12.98 -0.84
CA PHE A 59 -1.73 13.39 -0.92
C PHE A 59 -1.99 13.95 -2.31
N VAL A 60 -3.08 13.50 -2.93
CA VAL A 60 -3.47 13.89 -4.28
C VAL A 60 -4.89 14.44 -4.24
N ALA A 61 -5.19 15.38 -5.12
CA ALA A 61 -6.56 15.83 -5.31
C ALA A 61 -7.41 14.68 -5.87
N HIS A 62 -8.65 14.56 -5.38
CA HIS A 62 -9.62 13.57 -5.84
C HIS A 62 -11.02 14.19 -5.81
N GLY A 63 -11.44 14.76 -6.94
CA GLY A 63 -12.61 15.64 -7.00
C GLY A 63 -12.46 16.81 -6.03
N ASP A 64 -13.47 17.04 -5.19
CA ASP A 64 -13.46 18.07 -4.12
C ASP A 64 -12.82 17.57 -2.81
N SER A 65 -12.20 16.40 -2.83
CA SER A 65 -11.58 15.75 -1.67
C SER A 65 -10.09 15.51 -1.88
N VAL A 66 -9.43 14.95 -0.86
CA VAL A 66 -8.03 14.52 -0.91
C VAL A 66 -7.98 13.02 -0.74
N ARG A 67 -7.21 12.35 -1.60
CA ARG A 67 -6.84 10.95 -1.44
C ARG A 67 -5.43 10.85 -0.89
N GLN A 68 -5.27 10.09 0.19
CA GLN A 68 -3.97 9.69 0.73
C GLN A 68 -3.50 8.44 -0.04
N ILE A 69 -2.31 8.51 -0.62
CA ILE A 69 -1.67 7.38 -1.29
C ILE A 69 -0.46 6.95 -0.45
N LEU A 70 -0.35 5.65 -0.22
CA LEU A 70 0.80 5.03 0.45
C LEU A 70 1.49 4.08 -0.53
N LEU A 71 2.69 4.43 -1.00
CA LEU A 71 3.53 3.49 -1.72
C LEU A 71 4.17 2.56 -0.69
N VAL A 72 3.90 1.26 -0.76
CA VAL A 72 4.37 0.26 0.20
C VAL A 72 5.35 -0.67 -0.50
N GLY A 73 6.61 -0.65 -0.08
CA GLY A 73 7.63 -1.53 -0.64
C GLY A 73 7.38 -2.99 -0.26
N VAL A 74 7.34 -3.87 -1.27
CA VAL A 74 7.15 -5.34 -1.11
C VAL A 74 8.41 -6.13 -1.49
N GLY A 75 9.56 -5.45 -1.65
CA GLY A 75 10.84 -6.10 -1.92
C GLY A 75 10.79 -6.99 -3.17
N ALA A 76 11.35 -8.20 -3.07
CA ALA A 76 11.33 -9.18 -4.16
C ALA A 76 9.97 -9.90 -4.33
N GLY A 77 8.93 -9.52 -3.58
CA GLY A 77 7.59 -10.10 -3.70
C GLY A 77 7.41 -11.45 -3.00
N GLY A 78 8.39 -11.89 -2.19
CA GLY A 78 8.29 -13.10 -1.38
C GLY A 78 7.34 -12.96 -0.18
N GLU A 79 6.99 -14.09 0.42
CA GLU A 79 6.04 -14.15 1.54
C GLU A 79 6.48 -13.30 2.74
N ALA A 80 7.77 -13.32 3.08
CA ALA A 80 8.31 -12.57 4.22
C ALA A 80 8.33 -11.06 3.95
N GLU A 81 8.58 -10.67 2.70
CA GLU A 81 8.56 -9.28 2.28
C GLU A 81 7.13 -8.71 2.32
N TRP A 82 6.14 -9.49 1.86
CA TRP A 82 4.72 -9.14 1.98
C TRP A 82 4.26 -9.10 3.44
N GLU A 83 4.73 -10.01 4.29
CA GLU A 83 4.48 -9.96 5.75
C GLU A 83 5.00 -8.64 6.33
N LYS A 84 6.25 -8.28 6.02
CA LYS A 84 6.87 -7.03 6.47
C LYS A 84 6.13 -5.79 5.96
N ALA A 85 5.70 -5.80 4.70
CA ALA A 85 4.92 -4.72 4.09
C ALA A 85 3.57 -4.50 4.81
N GLY A 86 2.84 -5.57 5.15
CA GLY A 86 1.57 -5.49 5.85
C GLY A 86 1.72 -4.89 7.25
N GLY A 87 2.74 -5.32 7.98
CA GLY A 87 3.09 -4.72 9.27
C GLY A 87 3.48 -3.24 9.17
N ALA A 88 4.24 -2.85 8.14
CA ALA A 88 4.64 -1.46 7.94
C ALA A 88 3.46 -0.53 7.60
N LEU A 89 2.55 -0.99 6.74
CA LEU A 89 1.34 -0.24 6.37
C LEU A 89 0.50 0.07 7.62
N VAL A 90 0.22 -0.94 8.44
CA VAL A 90 -0.60 -0.74 9.65
C VAL A 90 0.16 0.07 10.69
N ALA A 91 1.48 -0.11 10.84
CA ALA A 91 2.26 0.73 11.75
C ALA A 91 2.13 2.23 11.45
N LYS A 92 2.07 2.60 10.18
CA LYS A 92 1.87 3.98 9.72
C LYS A 92 0.46 4.49 10.05
N LEU A 93 -0.56 3.66 9.88
CA LEU A 93 -1.96 4.07 9.93
C LEU A 93 -2.62 3.93 11.31
N LEU A 94 -2.17 3.00 12.15
CA LEU A 94 -2.87 2.58 13.37
C LEU A 94 -3.18 3.73 14.34
N THR A 95 -2.34 4.76 14.39
CA THR A 95 -2.52 5.94 15.27
C THR A 95 -2.81 7.23 14.50
N SER A 96 -3.13 7.13 13.20
CA SER A 96 -3.36 8.28 12.31
C SER A 96 -4.79 8.80 12.33
N GLY A 97 -5.73 8.04 12.89
CA GLY A 97 -7.18 8.30 12.76
C GLY A 97 -7.82 7.66 11.52
N ALA A 98 -7.03 7.00 10.66
CA ALA A 98 -7.55 6.23 9.54
C ALA A 98 -8.52 5.13 10.00
N THR A 99 -9.69 5.06 9.37
CA THR A 99 -10.72 4.06 9.65
C THR A 99 -10.74 2.91 8.65
N ALA A 100 -10.24 3.15 7.43
CA ALA A 100 -10.13 2.15 6.37
C ALA A 100 -8.95 2.47 5.44
N VAL A 101 -8.37 1.43 4.83
CA VAL A 101 -7.38 1.54 3.76
C VAL A 101 -7.62 0.44 2.75
N THR A 102 -7.51 0.77 1.46
CA THR A 102 -7.59 -0.20 0.37
C THR A 102 -6.18 -0.51 -0.13
N LEU A 103 -5.76 -1.77 -0.04
CA LEU A 103 -4.59 -2.25 -0.77
C LEU A 103 -5.01 -2.56 -2.21
N ASP A 104 -4.54 -1.80 -3.18
CA ASP A 104 -4.87 -2.03 -4.58
C ASP A 104 -3.86 -2.99 -5.23
N LEU A 105 -4.27 -4.24 -5.42
CA LEU A 105 -3.42 -5.25 -6.07
C LEU A 105 -3.44 -5.16 -7.60
N ALA A 106 -4.33 -4.35 -8.19
CA ALA A 106 -4.30 -4.12 -9.64
C ALA A 106 -3.12 -3.23 -10.06
N THR A 107 -2.46 -2.56 -9.10
CA THR A 107 -1.35 -1.65 -9.39
C THR A 107 0.00 -2.34 -9.49
N ILE A 108 0.13 -3.59 -9.03
CA ILE A 108 1.38 -4.34 -9.11
C ILE A 108 1.40 -5.17 -10.40
N ALA A 109 2.51 -5.10 -11.15
CA ALA A 109 2.65 -5.85 -12.40
C ALA A 109 2.76 -7.36 -12.18
N GLY A 110 3.46 -7.77 -11.11
CA GLY A 110 3.52 -9.17 -10.69
C GLY A 110 2.23 -9.62 -10.02
N GLN A 111 1.87 -10.89 -10.18
CA GLN A 111 0.76 -11.49 -9.43
C GLN A 111 1.29 -12.08 -8.12
N PRO A 112 1.02 -11.48 -6.96
CA PRO A 112 1.40 -12.06 -5.68
C PRO A 112 0.64 -13.37 -5.44
N THR A 113 1.29 -14.33 -4.79
CA THR A 113 0.62 -15.59 -4.44
C THR A 113 -0.43 -15.33 -3.36
N ALA A 114 -1.47 -16.18 -3.31
CA ALA A 114 -2.48 -16.12 -2.25
C ALA A 114 -1.85 -16.19 -0.84
N LYS A 115 -0.76 -16.96 -0.69
CA LYS A 115 -0.04 -17.08 0.58
C LYS A 115 0.70 -15.78 0.96
N ALA A 116 1.32 -15.10 0.00
CA ALA A 116 1.93 -13.79 0.25
C ALA A 116 0.90 -12.75 0.69
N ILE A 117 -0.27 -12.72 0.06
CA ILE A 117 -1.37 -11.82 0.45
C ILE A 117 -1.94 -12.20 1.83
N ALA A 118 -2.08 -13.49 2.13
CA ALA A 118 -2.49 -13.95 3.46
C ALA A 118 -1.48 -13.54 4.54
N ARG A 119 -0.17 -13.59 4.24
CA ARG A 119 0.89 -13.11 5.15
C ARG A 119 0.82 -11.61 5.38
N PHE A 120 0.61 -10.82 4.33
CA PHE A 120 0.37 -9.37 4.46
C PHE A 120 -0.83 -9.07 5.37
N ALA A 121 -1.98 -9.69 5.11
CA ALA A 121 -3.21 -9.51 5.88
C ALA A 121 -3.03 -9.96 7.34
N GLY A 122 -2.36 -11.09 7.57
CA GLY A 122 -2.03 -11.59 8.89
C GLY A 122 -1.13 -10.64 9.69
N ALA A 123 -0.07 -10.11 9.06
CA ALA A 123 0.82 -9.14 9.69
C ALA A 123 0.12 -7.82 9.98
N ALA A 124 -0.76 -7.36 9.08
CA ALA A 124 -1.59 -6.18 9.30
C ALA A 124 -2.47 -6.35 10.57
N ALA A 125 -3.16 -7.50 10.69
CA ALA A 125 -3.96 -7.80 11.87
C ALA A 125 -3.13 -7.93 13.15
N GLN A 126 -1.99 -8.62 13.10
CA GLN A 126 -1.08 -8.78 14.25
C GLN A 126 -0.52 -7.43 14.71
N ARG A 127 -0.14 -6.56 13.77
CA ARG A 127 0.43 -5.23 14.08
C ARG A 127 -0.58 -4.32 14.78
N ALA A 128 -1.87 -4.51 14.50
CA ALA A 128 -2.97 -3.77 15.13
C ALA A 128 -3.30 -4.26 16.55
N TRP A 129 -2.76 -5.39 17.00
CA TRP A 129 -2.97 -5.86 18.36
C TRP A 129 -2.28 -4.94 19.37
N ARG A 130 -3.01 -4.54 20.41
CA ARG A 130 -2.53 -3.69 21.48
C ARG A 130 -3.10 -4.19 22.81
N TYR A 131 -2.32 -4.02 23.85
CA TYR A 131 -2.73 -4.20 25.23
C TYR A 131 -2.33 -2.92 25.97
N ASP A 132 -3.23 -1.96 25.98
CA ASP A 132 -3.09 -0.63 26.58
C ASP A 132 -4.33 -0.24 27.39
#